data_AF-A0A7C0YRH1-F1
#
_entry.id   AF-A0A7C0YRH1-F1
#
_cell.length_a   1.000
_cell.length_b   1.000
_cell.length_c   1.000
_cell.angle_alpha   90.00
_cell.angle_beta   90.00
_cell.angle_gamma   90.00
#
_symmetry.space_group_name_H-M   'P 1'
#
loop_
_entity.id
_entity.type
_entity.pdbx_description
1 polymer ?
#
loop_
_entity_poly.entity_id
_entity_poly.type
_entity_poly.pdbx_seq_one_letter_code
_entity_poly.pdbx_strand_id
1 'polypeptide(L)' 'MYKLSREDFEKIVEEGIKSIPVKFLRKLDNVTVTVEHEPTPDQIGELKLRQGWTLFGLYHGVPQADRGV' A
#
# COMPACT_ATOMS: atom_id res chain seq x y z
N MET A 1 18.92 -9.04 9.32
CA MET A 1 17.74 -8.71 8.48
C MET A 1 16.87 -9.95 8.45
N TYR A 2 15.61 -9.86 8.89
CA TYR A 2 14.70 -11.00 8.85
C TYR A 2 14.33 -11.31 7.39
N LYS A 3 14.45 -12.58 6.99
CA LYS A 3 13.86 -13.05 5.72
C LYS A 3 12.45 -13.51 6.04
N LEU A 4 11.46 -12.86 5.45
CA LEU A 4 10.05 -13.23 5.52
C LEU A 4 9.62 -13.77 4.16
N SER A 5 8.77 -14.79 4.16
CA SER A 5 8.04 -15.15 2.95
C SER A 5 7.04 -14.06 2.59
N ARG A 6 6.57 -14.03 1.34
CA ARG A 6 5.54 -13.08 0.91
C ARG A 6 4.27 -13.29 1.73
N GLU A 7 3.90 -14.55 1.94
CA GLU A 7 2.71 -14.96 2.68
C GLU A 7 2.77 -14.54 4.15
N ASP A 8 3.94 -14.64 4.78
CA ASP A 8 4.10 -14.21 6.18
C ASP A 8 4.08 -12.69 6.30
N PHE A 9 4.63 -11.97 5.33
CA PHE A 9 4.54 -10.51 5.31
C PHE A 9 3.09 -10.05 5.07
N GLU A 10 2.34 -10.71 4.19
CA GLU A 10 0.92 -10.43 3.96
C GLU A 10 0.08 -10.60 5.24
N LYS A 11 0.34 -11.64 6.04
CA LYS A 11 -0.32 -11.80 7.35
C LYS A 11 -0.03 -10.64 8.30
N ILE A 12 1.22 -10.19 8.36
CA ILE A 12 1.61 -9.04 9.20
C ILE A 12 0.89 -7.77 8.72
N VAL A 13 0.79 -7.55 7.41
CA VAL A 13 0.05 -6.43 6.83
C VAL A 13 -1.44 -6.52 7.18
N GLU A 14 -2.05 -7.71 7.07
CA GLU A 14 -3.45 -7.94 7.42
C GLU A 14 -3.73 -7.64 8.90
N GLU A 15 -2.89 -8.13 9.81
CA GLU A 15 -2.95 -7.83 11.24
C GLU A 15 -2.80 -6.33 11.51
N GLY A 16 -1.86 -5.68 10.82
CA GLY A 16 -1.66 -4.24 10.86
C GLY A 16 -2.93 -3.47 10.47
N ILE A 17 -3.58 -3.85 9.37
CA ILE A 17 -4.83 -3.24 8.92
C ILE A 17 -5.94 -3.45 9.95
N LYS A 18 -6.11 -4.68 10.47
CA LYS A 18 -7.13 -4.99 11.50
C LYS A 18 -6.96 -4.17 12.78
N SER A 19 -5.73 -3.75 13.10
CA SER A 19 -5.43 -2.92 14.27
C SER A 19 -5.77 -1.43 14.09
N ILE A 20 -6.06 -0.98 12.86
CA ILE A 20 -6.37 0.43 12.58
C ILE A 20 -7.68 0.83 13.29
N PRO A 21 -7.74 1.99 13.95
CA PRO A 21 -8.98 2.46 14.58
C PRO A 21 -10.15 2.51 13.59
N VAL A 22 -11.33 2.03 14.03
CA VAL A 22 -12.55 1.89 13.20
C VAL A 22 -12.90 3.15 12.40
N LYS A 23 -12.67 4.34 12.98
CA LYS A 23 -12.92 5.63 12.30
C LYS A 23 -12.13 5.81 10.99
N PHE A 24 -10.95 5.19 10.89
CA PHE A 24 -10.12 5.22 9.69
C PHE A 24 -10.40 4.05 8.76
N LEU A 25 -10.68 2.85 9.30
CA LEU A 25 -11.09 1.69 8.49
C LEU A 25 -12.32 2.01 7.63
N ARG A 26 -13.27 2.78 8.15
CA ARG A 26 -14.45 3.26 7.38
C ARG A 26 -14.09 4.12 6.16
N LYS A 27 -12.90 4.72 6.12
CA LYS A 27 -12.41 5.52 4.99
C LYS A 27 -11.69 4.68 3.93
N LEU A 28 -11.46 3.39 4.20
CA LEU A 28 -10.87 2.44 3.26
C LEU A 28 -11.94 1.67 2.48
N ASP A 29 -13.18 2.15 2.47
CA ASP A 29 -14.23 1.55 1.66
C ASP A 29 -13.83 1.58 0.17
N ASN A 30 -14.04 0.48 -0.55
CA ASN A 30 -13.62 0.37 -1.96
C ASN A 30 -12.11 0.69 -2.17
N VAL A 31 -11.26 0.19 -1.26
CA VAL A 31 -9.79 0.18 -1.37
C VAL A 31 -9.30 -1.26 -1.26
N THR A 32 -8.38 -1.63 -2.15
CA THR A 32 -7.65 -2.91 -2.08
C THR A 32 -6.22 -2.63 -1.61
N VAL A 33 -5.71 -3.43 -0.68
CA VAL A 33 -4.30 -3.40 -0.28
C VAL A 33 -3.59 -4.58 -0.94
N THR A 34 -2.48 -4.32 -1.62
CA THR A 34 -1.62 -5.33 -2.24
C THR A 34 -0.21 -5.26 -1.67
N VAL A 35 0.49 -6.38 -1.67
CA VAL A 35 1.89 -6.49 -1.26
C VAL A 35 2.73 -6.81 -2.49
N GLU A 36 3.68 -5.92 -2.79
CA GLU A 36 4.61 -6.05 -3.90
C GLU A 36 6.05 -5.97 -3.39
N HIS A 37 6.98 -6.64 -4.09
CA HIS A 37 8.39 -6.65 -3.70
C HIS A 37 9.11 -5.33 -4.05
N GLU A 38 8.81 -4.74 -5.21
CA GLU A 38 9.39 -3.48 -5.69
C GLU A 38 8.31 -2.65 -6.40
N PRO A 39 8.45 -1.32 -6.45
CA PRO A 39 7.60 -0.48 -7.29
C PRO A 39 7.82 -0.78 -8.78
N THR A 40 6.78 -0.59 -9.60
CA THR A 40 6.87 -0.74 -11.05
C THR A 40 7.70 0.38 -11.69
N PRO A 41 8.23 0.20 -12.91
CA PRO A 41 8.96 1.26 -13.62
C PRO A 41 8.15 2.56 -13.77
N ASP A 42 6.84 2.45 -14.04
CA ASP A 42 5.94 3.60 -14.16
C ASP A 42 5.81 4.33 -12.81
N GLN A 43 5.62 3.60 -11.70
CA GLN A 43 5.57 4.18 -10.35
C GLN A 43 6.90 4.86 -9.97
N ILE A 44 8.04 4.27 -10.33
CA ILE A 44 9.36 4.87 -10.11
C ILE A 44 9.48 6.21 -10.84
N GLY A 45 9.02 6.25 -12.10
CA GLY A 45 9.02 7.45 -12.94
C GLY A 45 8.09 8.55 -12.39
N GLU A 46 6.84 8.20 -12.09
CA GLU A 46 5.82 9.12 -11.58
C GLU A 46 6.22 9.74 -10.24
N LEU A 47 6.73 8.92 -9.31
CA LEU A 47 7.15 9.36 -7.98
C LEU A 47 8.57 9.94 -7.96
N LYS A 48 9.30 9.89 -9.09
CA LYS A 48 10.69 10.34 -9.25
C LYS A 48 11.62 9.71 -8.19
N LEU A 49 11.44 8.42 -7.92
CA LEU A 49 12.23 7.71 -6.93
C LEU A 49 13.70 7.67 -7.37
N ARG A 50 14.60 7.94 -6.43
CA ARG A 50 16.05 7.91 -6.67
C ARG A 50 16.63 6.57 -6.25
N GLN A 51 17.79 6.25 -6.80
CA GLN A 51 18.54 5.07 -6.40
C GLN A 51 18.80 5.07 -4.89
N GLY A 52 18.55 3.93 -4.24
CA GLY A 52 18.70 3.75 -2.80
C GLY A 52 17.51 4.23 -1.97
N TRP A 53 16.45 4.75 -2.59
CA TRP A 53 15.20 5.02 -1.89
C TRP A 53 14.34 3.76 -1.80
N THR A 54 13.60 3.62 -0.70
CA THR A 54 12.65 2.53 -0.49
C THR A 54 11.26 3.11 -0.38
N LEU A 55 10.35 2.65 -1.24
CA LEU A 55 8.94 3.01 -1.17
C LEU A 55 8.22 2.03 -0.25
N PHE A 56 7.85 2.48 0.95
CA PHE A 56 7.15 1.64 1.93
C PHE A 56 5.66 1.46 1.65
N GLY A 57 5.07 2.33 0.83
CA GLY A 57 3.67 2.26 0.47
C GLY A 57 3.31 3.31 -0.56
N LEU A 58 2.31 2.98 -1.38
CA LEU A 58 1.79 3.85 -2.41
C LEU A 58 0.27 3.78 -2.40
N TYR A 59 -0.37 4.94 -2.22
CA TYR A 59 -1.78 5.07 -2.52
C TYR A 59 -1.92 5.46 -4.00
N HIS A 60 -2.55 4.59 -4.79
CA HIS A 60 -2.71 4.78 -6.23
C HIS A 60 -4.19 4.59 -6.63
N GLY A 61 -4.67 5.45 -7.54
CA GLY A 61 -6.04 5.47 -8.05
C GLY A 61 -6.72 6.82 -7.82
N VAL A 62 -8.01 6.88 -8.16
CA VAL A 62 -8.80 8.10 -7.95
C VAL A 62 -9.22 8.18 -6.48
N PRO A 63 -8.92 9.28 -5.76
CA PRO A 63 -9.40 9.51 -4.40
C PRO A 63 -10.92 9.33 -4.32
N GLN A 64 -11.43 8.76 -3.22
CA GLN A 64 -12.88 8.55 -3.08
C GLN A 64 -13.69 9.84 -3.31
N ALA A 65 -13.17 10.99 -2.88
CA ALA A 65 -13.83 12.29 -3.07
C ALA A 65 -14.00 12.70 -4.54
N ASP A 66 -13.20 12.12 -5.44
CA ASP A 66 -13.13 12.47 -6.85
C ASP A 66 -13.72 11.37 -7.75
N ARG A 67 -14.27 10.29 -7.17
CA ARG A 67 -14.98 9.24 -7.92
C ARG A 67 -16.38 9.74 -8.29
N GLY A 68 -16.75 9.64 -9.57
CA GLY A 68 -18.07 10.03 -10.07
C GLY A 68 -19.21 9.23 -9.44
N VAL A 69 -20.40 9.84 -9.40
CA VAL A 69 -21.67 9.22 -8.98
C VAL A 69 -22.19 8.28 -10.07
#